data_AF-A0A833G163-F1
#
_entry.id   AF-A0A833G163-F1
#
_cell.length_a   1.000
_cell.length_b   1.000
_cell.length_c   1.000
_cell.angle_alpha   90.00
_cell.angle_beta   90.00
_cell.angle_gamma   90.00
#
_symmetry.space_group_name_H-M   'P 1'
#
loop_
_entity.id
_entity.type
_entity.pdbx_description
1 polymer ?
#
loop_
_entity_poly.entity_id
_entity_poly.type
_entity_poly.pdbx_seq_one_letter_code
_entity_poly.pdbx_strand_id
1 'polypeptide(L)'
;MGRGLPHGRPRSSPQGVKLTPERAENFIRANTALIAPPHVPEIALHLADEAHELWHRTEEELEEIGLPPPFWAFAWAGGQGLARHVLDHPHRV
;
A
#
# COMPACT_ATOMS: atom_id res chain seq x y z
N MET A 1 10.30 -9.08 41.78
CA MET A 1 9.26 -9.46 40.80
C MET A 1 9.27 -8.43 39.67
N GLY A 2 10.15 -8.58 38.68
CA GLY A 2 10.21 -7.67 37.52
C GLY A 2 10.12 -8.49 36.25
N ARG A 3 8.91 -8.62 35.68
CA ARG A 3 8.72 -9.17 34.33
C ARG A 3 8.65 -8.01 33.36
N GLY A 4 9.77 -7.66 32.74
CA GLY A 4 9.78 -6.90 31.50
C GLY A 4 9.37 -7.83 30.37
N LEU A 5 8.39 -7.42 29.56
CA LEU A 5 7.90 -8.17 28.40
C LEU A 5 9.04 -8.32 27.36
N PRO A 6 9.19 -9.50 26.74
CA PRO A 6 10.13 -9.66 25.64
C PRO A 6 9.49 -9.17 24.33
N HIS A 7 10.35 -8.72 23.41
CA HIS A 7 10.12 -8.51 21.98
C HIS A 7 9.80 -7.08 21.50
N GLY A 8 10.86 -6.33 21.25
CA GLY A 8 11.01 -5.60 19.99
C GLY A 8 12.43 -5.84 19.51
N ARG A 9 12.65 -6.72 18.52
CA ARG A 9 13.96 -6.79 17.87
C ARG A 9 14.24 -5.40 17.27
N PRO A 10 15.44 -4.82 17.46
CA PRO A 10 15.80 -3.60 16.76
C PRO A 10 15.71 -3.90 15.25
N ARG A 11 14.85 -3.18 14.53
CA ARG A 11 14.81 -3.23 13.07
C ARG A 11 16.16 -2.76 12.56
N SER A 12 17.02 -3.69 12.20
CA SER A 12 18.20 -3.40 11.40
C SER A 12 17.70 -2.86 10.08
N SER A 13 17.73 -1.53 9.92
CA SER A 13 17.45 -0.93 8.62
C SER A 13 18.53 -1.42 7.66
N PRO A 14 18.21 -2.21 6.63
CA PRO A 14 19.20 -2.49 5.59
C PRO A 14 19.62 -1.13 5.04
N GLN A 15 20.92 -0.88 4.88
CA GLN A 15 21.43 0.36 4.29
C GLN A 15 20.76 0.56 2.92
N GLY A 16 19.71 1.39 2.92
CA GLY A 16 18.69 1.38 1.90
C GLY A 16 19.21 1.93 0.58
N VAL A 17 18.96 1.18 -0.48
CA VAL A 17 18.91 1.75 -1.82
C VAL A 17 17.96 2.96 -1.76
N LYS A 18 18.47 4.17 -2.03
CA LYS A 18 17.60 5.35 -2.08
C LYS A 18 16.55 5.14 -3.19
N LEU A 19 15.28 5.13 -2.79
CA LEU A 19 14.16 5.11 -3.72
C LEU A 19 14.09 6.48 -4.42
N THR A 20 14.37 6.51 -5.73
CA THR A 20 14.15 7.71 -6.56
C THR A 20 12.71 7.73 -7.08
N PRO A 21 12.15 8.91 -7.43
CA PRO A 21 10.80 9.00 -7.99
C PRO A 21 10.58 8.10 -9.22
N GLU A 22 11.53 8.08 -10.16
CA GLU A 22 11.49 7.22 -11.35
C GLU A 22 11.45 5.74 -10.98
N ARG A 23 12.27 5.32 -10.00
CA ARG A 23 12.33 3.93 -9.56
C ARG A 23 11.06 3.51 -8.82
N ALA A 24 10.45 4.43 -8.07
CA ALA A 24 9.16 4.22 -7.42
C ALA A 24 8.03 4.08 -8.46
N GLU A 25 7.99 4.96 -9.45
CA GLU A 25 6.98 4.92 -10.51
C GLU A 25 7.06 3.60 -11.31
N ASN A 26 8.27 3.20 -11.71
CA ASN A 26 8.49 1.94 -12.39
C ASN A 26 8.05 0.74 -11.54
N PHE A 27 8.35 0.75 -10.23
CA PHE A 27 7.89 -0.28 -9.31
C PHE A 27 6.36 -0.35 -9.22
N ILE A 28 5.68 0.80 -9.07
CA ILE A 28 4.22 0.85 -9.02
C ILE A 28 3.61 0.29 -10.30
N ARG A 29 4.05 0.77 -11.47
CA ARG A 29 3.54 0.32 -12.77
C ARG A 29 3.80 -1.16 -13.05
N ALA A 30 4.93 -1.69 -12.59
CA ALA A 30 5.27 -3.10 -12.77
C ALA A 30 4.47 -4.06 -11.87
N ASN A 31 3.96 -3.58 -10.73
CA ASN A 31 3.29 -4.41 -9.72
C ASN A 31 1.81 -4.08 -9.53
N THR A 32 1.25 -3.17 -10.32
CA THR A 32 -0.17 -2.77 -10.26
C THR A 32 -0.76 -2.59 -11.65
N ALA A 33 -2.08 -2.66 -11.75
CA ALA A 33 -2.84 -2.31 -12.93
C ALA A 33 -3.69 -1.06 -12.67
N LEU A 34 -4.06 -0.35 -13.73
CA LEU A 34 -5.08 0.69 -13.63
C LEU A 34 -6.45 0.03 -13.48
N ILE A 35 -7.03 0.16 -12.30
CA ILE A 35 -8.30 -0.43 -11.93
C ILE A 35 -9.24 0.66 -11.42
N ALA A 36 -10.48 0.60 -11.87
CA ALA A 36 -11.57 1.41 -11.35
C ALA A 36 -12.24 0.66 -10.19
N PRO A 37 -12.15 1.13 -8.94
CA PRO A 37 -12.77 0.44 -7.81
C PRO A 37 -14.29 0.36 -7.96
N PRO A 38 -14.95 -0.74 -7.52
CA PRO A 38 -16.35 -0.99 -7.82
C PRO A 38 -17.32 0.05 -7.25
N HIS A 39 -16.95 0.75 -6.15
CA HIS A 39 -17.82 1.75 -5.54
C HIS A 39 -17.55 3.19 -6.02
N VAL A 40 -16.48 3.41 -6.78
CA VAL A 40 -16.09 4.72 -7.36
C VAL A 40 -15.48 4.51 -8.75
N PRO A 41 -16.28 4.03 -9.73
CA PRO A 41 -15.78 3.69 -11.06
C PRO A 41 -15.30 4.90 -11.88
N GLU A 42 -15.60 6.12 -11.46
CA GLU A 42 -15.14 7.37 -12.08
C GLU A 42 -13.64 7.63 -11.86
N ILE A 43 -12.99 6.91 -10.93
CA ILE A 43 -11.58 7.08 -10.58
C ILE A 43 -10.81 5.81 -10.95
N ALA A 44 -9.76 5.96 -11.75
CA ALA A 44 -8.78 4.90 -12.00
C ALA A 44 -7.59 5.04 -11.04
N LEU A 45 -7.21 3.94 -10.38
CA LEU A 45 -6.08 3.88 -9.45
C LEU A 45 -5.12 2.76 -9.86
N HIS A 46 -3.84 2.94 -9.54
CA HIS A 46 -2.86 1.86 -9.62
C HIS A 46 -3.06 0.91 -8.43
N LEU A 47 -3.72 -0.22 -8.66
CA LEU A 47 -4.06 -1.21 -7.64
C LEU A 47 -3.45 -2.57 -7.99
N ALA A 48 -3.13 -3.36 -6.96
CA ALA A 48 -2.77 -4.77 -7.15
C ALA A 48 -4.05 -5.56 -7.55
N ASP A 49 -3.99 -6.27 -8.69
CA ASP A 49 -5.13 -7.00 -9.29
C ASP A 49 -5.54 -8.22 -8.44
N GLU A 50 -4.54 -8.97 -7.96
CA GLU A 50 -4.71 -9.99 -6.96
C GLU A 50 -3.83 -9.67 -5.76
N ALA A 51 -4.48 -9.37 -4.62
CA ALA A 51 -3.79 -9.22 -3.34
C ALA A 51 -2.90 -10.42 -3.03
N HIS A 52 -3.20 -11.61 -3.57
CA HIS A 52 -2.57 -12.87 -3.21
C HIS A 52 -1.07 -12.95 -3.57
N GLU A 53 -0.63 -12.66 -4.80
CA GLU A 53 0.81 -12.79 -5.15
C GLU A 53 1.71 -11.75 -4.44
N LEU A 54 1.18 -10.56 -4.14
CA LEU A 54 1.91 -9.49 -3.45
C LEU A 54 1.84 -9.60 -1.92
N TRP A 55 0.78 -10.20 -1.35
CA TRP A 55 0.68 -10.53 0.08
C TRP A 55 1.35 -11.87 0.44
N HIS A 56 1.36 -12.85 -0.47
CA HIS A 56 1.96 -14.17 -0.23
C HIS A 56 3.46 -14.21 -0.45
N ARG A 57 4.01 -13.31 -1.27
CA ARG A 57 5.45 -12.96 -1.20
C ARG A 57 5.64 -12.16 0.07
N THR A 58 5.94 -12.92 1.11
CA THR A 58 5.76 -12.60 2.52
C THR A 58 6.26 -11.20 2.86
N GLU A 59 5.63 -10.59 3.87
CA GLU A 59 6.11 -9.39 4.55
C GLU A 59 7.64 -9.41 4.80
N GLU A 60 8.21 -10.60 4.98
CA GLU A 60 9.66 -10.87 5.02
C GLU A 60 10.41 -10.55 3.71
N GLU A 61 9.96 -10.97 2.52
CA GLU A 61 10.61 -10.65 1.24
C GLU A 61 10.55 -9.14 0.94
N LEU A 62 9.42 -8.49 1.27
CA LEU A 62 9.26 -7.04 1.14
C LEU A 62 10.12 -6.26 2.16
N GLU A 63 10.20 -6.73 3.40
CA GLU A 63 11.12 -6.19 4.42
C GLU A 63 12.60 -6.41 4.03
N GLU A 64 12.94 -7.56 3.44
CA GLU A 64 14.30 -7.88 2.98
C GLU A 64 14.80 -6.91 1.90
N ILE A 65 13.91 -6.47 1.00
CA ILE A 65 14.21 -5.42 0.01
C ILE A 65 13.96 -3.99 0.54
N GLY A 66 13.56 -3.85 1.80
CA GLY A 66 13.38 -2.57 2.48
C GLY A 66 12.11 -1.81 2.08
N LEU A 67 11.10 -2.48 1.53
CA LEU A 67 9.81 -1.89 1.21
C LEU A 67 8.80 -2.14 2.34
N PRO A 68 8.18 -1.09 2.91
CA PRO A 68 7.10 -1.29 3.86
C PRO A 68 5.87 -1.93 3.17
N PRO A 69 4.98 -2.59 3.92
CA PRO A 69 3.73 -3.13 3.36
C PRO A 69 2.99 -2.08 2.50
N PRO A 70 2.60 -2.40 1.26
CA PRO A 70 2.09 -1.42 0.31
C PRO A 70 0.60 -1.12 0.54
N PHE A 71 0.27 -0.47 1.67
CA PHE A 71 -1.11 -0.09 2.01
C PHE A 71 -1.81 0.75 0.92
N TRP A 72 -1.02 1.47 0.12
CA TRP A 72 -1.49 2.28 -1.01
C TRP A 72 -1.97 1.48 -2.22
N ALA A 73 -1.58 0.20 -2.35
CA ALA A 73 -1.90 -0.63 -3.52
C ALA A 73 -3.33 -1.20 -3.50
N PHE A 74 -4.12 -0.88 -2.46
CA PHE A 74 -5.46 -1.42 -2.24
C PHE A 74 -6.48 -0.31 -2.01
N ALA A 75 -7.64 -0.42 -2.68
CA ALA A 75 -8.76 0.49 -2.49
C ALA A 75 -9.63 0.06 -1.29
N TRP A 76 -9.22 0.42 -0.07
CA TRP A 76 -9.95 0.10 1.16
C TRP A 76 -11.37 0.68 1.16
N ALA A 77 -12.31 -0.06 1.76
CA ALA A 77 -13.74 0.29 1.77
C ALA A 77 -14.01 1.72 2.29
N GLY A 78 -13.32 2.14 3.35
CA GLY A 78 -13.48 3.49 3.91
C GLY A 78 -13.06 4.60 2.94
N GLY A 79 -11.97 4.39 2.19
CA GLY A 79 -11.51 5.34 1.17
C GLY A 79 -12.49 5.44 0.00
N GLN A 80 -13.02 4.30 -0.46
CA GLN A 80 -14.05 4.27 -1.50
C GLN A 80 -15.33 5.00 -1.04
N GLY A 81 -15.79 4.76 0.19
CA GLY A 81 -16.96 5.43 0.76
C GLY A 81 -16.79 6.94 0.88
N LEU A 82 -15.62 7.41 1.32
CA LEU A 82 -15.32 8.85 1.38
C LEU A 82 -15.27 9.48 -0.01
N ALA A 83 -14.60 8.84 -0.97
CA ALA A 83 -14.53 9.32 -2.34
C ALA A 83 -15.93 9.43 -2.97
N ARG A 84 -16.78 8.42 -2.77
CA ARG A 84 -18.18 8.44 -3.21
C ARG A 84 -18.93 9.62 -2.60
N HIS A 85 -18.79 9.86 -1.29
CA HIS A 85 -19.45 10.97 -0.61
C HIS A 85 -19.07 12.33 -1.21
N VAL A 86 -17.77 12.55 -1.47
CA VAL A 86 -17.26 13.80 -2.06
C VAL A 86 -17.76 13.98 -3.49
N LEU A 87 -17.74 12.93 -4.31
CA LEU A 87 -18.24 12.98 -5.68
C LEU A 87 -19.74 13.28 -5.75
N ASP A 88 -20.53 12.75 -4.82
CA ASP A 88 -21.97 13.02 -4.74
C ASP A 88 -22.29 14.41 -4.15
N HIS A 89 -21.39 14.96 -3.33
CA HIS A 89 -21.61 16.21 -2.60
C HIS A 89 -20.40 17.17 -2.72
N PRO A 90 -20.01 17.59 -3.93
CA PRO A 90 -18.77 18.36 -4.14
C PRO A 90 -18.81 19.74 -3.46
N HIS A 91 -19.99 20.28 -3.15
CA HIS A 91 -20.17 21.55 -2.46
C HIS A 91 -19.89 21.50 -0.95
N ARG A 92 -19.54 20.33 -0.41
CA ARG A 92 -19.28 20.12 1.04
C ARG A 92 -17.80 20.08 1.40
N VAL A 93 -16.90 20.21 0.41
CA VAL A 93 -15.45 20.19 0.56
C VAL A 93 -14.81 21.45 -0.02
#